data_AF-A0A521L7E0-F1
#
_entry.id   AF-A0A521L7E0-F1
#
_cell.length_a   1.000
_cell.length_b   1.000
_cell.length_c   1.000
_cell.angle_alpha   90.00
_cell.angle_beta   90.00
_cell.angle_gamma   90.00
#
_symmetry.space_group_name_H-M   'P 1'
#
loop_
_entity.id
_entity.type
_entity.pdbx_description
1 polymer ?
#
loop_
_entity_poly.entity_id
_entity_poly.type
_entity_poly.pdbx_seq_one_letter_code
_entity_poly.pdbx_strand_id
1 'polypeptide(L)'
;MLFSWLARRRAYQALVDAEATRLVEREGGAGYYTARAIVRLAAVQGDRRAIRFWGLVARLVAKRTGLIPGHSKIGRPESEW
;
A
#
# COMPACT_ATOMS: atom_id res chain seq x y z
N MET A 1 15.63 -8.47 -24.83
CA MET A 1 14.84 -7.37 -24.21
C MET A 1 13.78 -7.85 -23.20
N LEU A 2 13.11 -8.99 -23.43
CA LEU A 2 12.11 -9.56 -22.50
C LEU A 2 12.63 -9.78 -21.06
N PHE A 3 13.85 -10.30 -20.90
CA PHE A 3 14.47 -10.52 -19.58
C PHE A 3 14.66 -9.21 -18.77
N SER A 4 15.01 -8.10 -19.43
CA SER A 4 15.18 -6.80 -18.77
C SER A 4 13.85 -6.21 -18.25
N TRP A 5 12.75 -6.46 -18.96
CA TRP A 5 11.41 -6.05 -18.54
C TRP A 5 10.91 -6.89 -17.35
N LEU A 6 11.12 -8.21 -17.40
CA LEU A 6 10.80 -9.11 -16.29
C LEU A 6 11.60 -8.76 -15.03
N ALA A 7 12.91 -8.47 -15.17
CA ALA A 7 13.75 -8.04 -14.06
C ALA A 7 13.24 -6.74 -13.43
N ARG A 8 12.89 -5.74 -14.26
CA ARG A 8 12.30 -4.47 -13.78
C ARG A 8 10.96 -4.68 -13.06
N ARG A 9 10.10 -5.55 -13.60
CA ARG A 9 8.83 -5.92 -12.96
C ARG A 9 9.06 -6.59 -11.61
N ARG A 10 10.02 -7.52 -11.53
CA ARG A 10 10.36 -8.22 -10.29
C ARG A 10 10.93 -7.27 -9.24
N ALA A 11 11.82 -6.36 -9.64
CA ALA A 11 12.36 -5.33 -8.76
C ALA A 11 11.27 -4.40 -8.21
N TYR A 12 10.34 -3.98 -9.06
CA TYR A 12 9.20 -3.17 -8.63
C TYR A 12 8.30 -3.93 -7.64
N GLN A 13 8.00 -5.20 -7.90
CA GLN A 13 7.21 -6.02 -6.96
C GLN A 13 7.93 -6.21 -5.63
N ALA A 14 9.24 -6.48 -5.65
CA ALA A 14 10.05 -6.59 -4.44
C ALA A 14 10.03 -5.30 -3.61
N LEU A 15 10.05 -4.13 -4.27
CA LEU A 15 9.92 -2.84 -3.60
C LEU A 15 8.56 -2.68 -2.92
N VAL A 16 7.47 -3.01 -3.62
CA VAL A 16 6.12 -2.96 -3.04
C VAL A 16 6.00 -3.93 -1.86
N ASP A 17 6.52 -5.15 -1.99
CA ASP A 17 6.49 -6.16 -0.93
C ASP A 17 7.27 -5.72 0.31
N ALA A 18 8.46 -5.13 0.13
CA ALA A 18 9.29 -4.64 1.22
C ALA A 18 8.60 -3.50 1.98
N GLU A 19 7.98 -2.56 1.27
CA GLU A 19 7.29 -1.44 1.90
C GLU A 19 6.02 -1.90 2.63
N ALA A 20 5.28 -2.85 2.04
CA ALA A 20 4.15 -3.47 2.72
C ALA A 20 4.59 -4.23 3.98
N THR A 21 5.74 -4.91 3.97
CA THR A 21 6.29 -5.55 5.17
C THR A 21 6.55 -4.53 6.27
N ARG A 22 7.26 -3.44 5.95
CA ARG A 22 7.58 -2.38 6.92
C ARG A 22 6.35 -1.75 7.54
N LEU A 23 5.33 -1.48 6.73
CA LEU A 23 4.06 -0.92 7.23
C LEU A 23 3.34 -1.89 8.18
N VAL A 24 3.31 -3.18 7.84
CA VAL A 24 2.71 -4.20 8.71
C VAL A 24 3.49 -4.33 10.02
N GLU A 25 4.83 -4.36 9.97
CA GLU A 25 5.68 -4.47 11.16
C GLU A 25 5.56 -3.25 12.08
N ARG A 26 5.44 -2.05 11.51
CA ARG A 26 5.37 -0.80 12.27
C ARG A 26 3.96 -0.49 12.79
N GLU A 27 2.94 -0.75 11.99
CA GLU A 27 1.58 -0.23 12.20
C GLU A 27 0.50 -1.32 12.19
N GLY A 28 0.85 -2.57 11.89
CA GLY A 28 -0.11 -3.66 11.75
C GLY A 28 -1.18 -3.34 10.70
N GLY A 29 -2.45 -3.51 11.08
CA GLY A 29 -3.60 -3.18 10.23
C GLY A 29 -3.73 -1.68 9.89
N ALA A 30 -3.22 -0.78 10.74
CA ALA A 30 -3.28 0.66 10.50
C ALA A 30 -2.46 1.10 9.28
N GLY A 31 -1.43 0.33 8.93
CA GLY A 31 -0.61 0.59 7.73
C GLY A 31 -1.42 0.62 6.43
N TYR A 32 -2.59 -0.04 6.38
CA TYR A 32 -3.52 0.07 5.26
C TYR A 32 -3.99 1.52 5.08
N TYR A 33 -4.43 2.16 6.14
CA TYR A 33 -4.99 3.51 6.11
C TYR A 33 -3.90 4.54 5.86
N THR A 34 -2.69 4.34 6.39
CA THR A 34 -1.51 5.15 6.07
C THR A 34 -1.21 5.13 4.58
N ALA A 35 -1.12 3.93 3.97
CA ALA A 35 -0.91 3.82 2.52
C ALA A 35 -2.05 4.49 1.71
N ARG A 36 -3.30 4.40 2.18
CA ARG A 36 -4.45 5.07 1.54
C ARG A 36 -4.43 6.59 1.69
N ALA A 37 -3.95 7.12 2.81
CA ALA A 37 -3.75 8.55 2.99
C ALA A 37 -2.71 9.09 2.00
N ILE A 38 -1.60 8.36 1.81
CA ILE A 38 -0.57 8.73 0.83
C ILE A 38 -1.13 8.68 -0.60
N VAL A 39 -1.96 7.69 -0.95
CA VAL A 39 -2.65 7.66 -2.26
C VAL A 39 -3.51 8.91 -2.47
N ARG A 40 -4.27 9.34 -1.44
CA ARG A 40 -5.09 10.56 -1.52
C ARG A 40 -4.23 11.80 -1.75
N LEU A 41 -3.12 11.93 -1.01
CA LEU A 41 -2.17 13.04 -1.18
C LEU A 41 -1.54 13.05 -2.57
N ALA A 42 -1.09 11.89 -3.06
CA ALA A 42 -0.52 11.75 -4.39
C ALA A 42 -1.53 12.08 -5.50
N ALA A 43 -2.81 11.78 -5.29
CA ALA A 43 -3.87 12.16 -6.21
C ALA A 43 -4.04 13.68 -6.31
N VAL A 44 -4.01 14.38 -5.16
CA VAL A 44 -4.04 15.86 -5.11
C VAL A 44 -2.86 16.46 -5.87
N GLN A 45 -1.68 15.85 -5.75
CA GLN A 45 -0.45 16.30 -6.41
C GLN A 45 -0.33 15.85 -7.89
N GLY A 46 -1.25 15.02 -8.38
CA GLY A 46 -1.18 14.45 -9.72
C GLY A 46 -0.09 13.39 -9.93
N ASP A 47 0.55 12.89 -8.86
CA ASP A 47 1.59 11.87 -8.96
C ASP A 47 0.99 10.47 -9.17
N ARG A 48 0.80 10.12 -10.45
CA ARG A 48 0.28 8.81 -10.87
C ARG A 48 1.16 7.64 -10.46
N ARG A 49 2.49 7.83 -10.30
CA ARG A 49 3.40 6.75 -9.92
C ARG A 49 3.21 6.43 -8.44
N ALA A 50 3.18 7.44 -7.59
CA ALA A 50 2.91 7.26 -6.16
C ALA A 50 1.52 6.66 -5.92
N ILE A 51 0.48 7.12 -6.63
CA ILE A 51 -0.88 6.54 -6.55
C ILE A 51 -0.84 5.03 -6.82
N ARG A 52 -0.18 4.61 -7.91
CA ARG A 52 -0.08 3.19 -8.29
C ARG A 52 0.72 2.39 -7.27
N PHE A 53 1.83 2.92 -6.81
CA PHE A 53 2.71 2.26 -5.84
C PHE A 53 1.99 2.04 -4.51
N TRP A 54 1.52 3.10 -3.88
CA TRP A 54 0.86 3.04 -2.58
C TRP A 54 -0.49 2.31 -2.63
N GLY A 55 -1.17 2.30 -3.78
CA GLY A 55 -2.35 1.47 -3.99
C GLY A 55 -2.06 -0.03 -3.94
N LEU A 56 -0.92 -0.47 -4.47
CA LEU A 56 -0.49 -1.88 -4.37
C LEU A 56 -0.04 -2.22 -2.96
N VAL A 57 0.72 -1.32 -2.31
CA VAL A 57 1.14 -1.48 -0.91
C VAL A 57 -0.07 -1.65 0.00
N ALA A 58 -1.08 -0.77 -0.09
CA ALA A 58 -2.30 -0.86 0.70
C ALA A 58 -2.99 -2.23 0.56
N ARG A 59 -3.11 -2.75 -0.67
CA ARG A 59 -3.73 -4.08 -0.89
C ARG A 59 -2.93 -5.20 -0.23
N LEU A 60 -1.61 -5.15 -0.30
CA LEU A 60 -0.75 -6.16 0.32
C LEU A 60 -0.81 -6.08 1.85
N VAL A 61 -0.82 -4.88 2.42
CA VAL A 61 -1.00 -4.69 3.87
C VAL A 61 -2.34 -5.28 4.31
N ALA A 62 -3.43 -4.97 3.60
CA ALA A 62 -4.75 -5.53 3.92
C ALA A 62 -4.76 -7.07 3.84
N LYS A 63 -4.19 -7.64 2.77
CA LYS A 63 -4.08 -9.09 2.60
C LYS A 63 -3.29 -9.76 3.74
N ARG A 64 -2.17 -9.15 4.16
CA ARG A 64 -1.28 -9.73 5.19
C ARG A 64 -1.83 -9.61 6.60
N THR A 65 -2.59 -8.54 6.88
CA THR A 65 -3.17 -8.26 8.20
C THR A 65 -4.57 -8.86 8.38
N GLY A 66 -5.15 -9.44 7.32
CA GLY A 66 -6.55 -9.89 7.34
C GLY A 66 -7.56 -8.74 7.39
N LEU A 67 -7.11 -7.50 7.16
CA LEU A 67 -7.99 -6.34 7.14
C LEU A 67 -8.92 -6.40 5.94
N ILE A 68 -10.23 -6.37 6.21
CA ILE A 68 -11.27 -6.23 5.19
C ILE A 68 -11.63 -4.74 5.11
N PRO A 69 -11.29 -4.05 4.01
CA PRO A 69 -11.61 -2.64 3.83
C PRO A 69 -13.11 -2.38 4.00
N GLY A 70 -13.47 -1.35 4.76
CA GLY A 70 -14.87 -0.97 5.02
C GLY A 70 -15.58 -1.77 6.11
N HIS A 71 -15.05 -2.93 6.52
CA HIS A 71 -15.63 -3.75 7.59
C HIS A 71 -14.77 -3.81 8.85
N SER A 72 -13.44 -3.60 8.74
CA SER A 72 -12.53 -3.66 9.88
C SER A 72 -12.28 -2.28 10.49
N LYS A 73 -12.55 -2.14 11.79
CA LYS A 73 -12.25 -0.94 12.59
C LYS A 73 -10.77 -0.83 12.99
N ILE A 74 -9.99 -1.91 12.84
CA ILE A 74 -8.59 -1.97 13.27
C ILE A 74 -7.76 -0.95 12.47
N GLY A 75 -7.20 0.04 13.17
CA GLY A 75 -6.34 1.07 12.59
C GLY A 75 -7.06 2.14 11.77
N ARG A 76 -8.40 2.16 11.78
CA ARG A 76 -9.20 3.16 11.05
C ARG A 76 -9.15 4.50 11.80
N PRO A 77 -8.80 5.62 11.14
CA PRO A 77 -8.83 6.92 11.79
C PRO A 77 -10.24 7.26 12.27
N GLU A 78 -10.38 7.92 13.42
CA GLU A 78 -11.67 8.31 14.02
C GLU A 78 -12.61 9.03 13.04
N SER A 79 -12.04 9.81 12.10
CA SER A 79 -12.79 10.51 11.05
C SER A 79 -13.53 9.60 10.06
N GLU A 80 -13.29 8.29 10.08
CA GLU A 80 -13.93 7.30 9.20
C GLU A 80 -14.84 6.31 9.96
N TRP A 81 -15.20 6.62 11.23
CA TRP A 81 -16.11 5.81 12.04
C TRP A 81 -17.58 6.06 11.73
#